data_AF-A0A7Z9G553-F1
#
_entry.id   AF-A0A7Z9G553-F1
#
_cell.length_a   1.000
_cell.length_b   1.000
_cell.length_c   1.000
_cell.angle_alpha   90.00
_cell.angle_beta   90.00
_cell.angle_gamma   90.00
#
_symmetry.space_group_name_H-M   'P 1'
#
loop_
_entity.id
_entity.type
_entity.pdbx_description
1 polymer ?
#
loop_
_entity_poly.entity_id
_entity_poly.type
_entity_poly.pdbx_seq_one_letter_code
_entity_poly.pdbx_strand_id
1 'polypeptide(L)'
;MSGVLTELLALNSDRKPELMQTVAEILSHPHREICVETPLVDLEALSEPDTESFAELVMNPGTISPSRPHTPVHFEYEGREFQFTHINDTRRHVSFDTYPNRFLRHFLSRYRQALCEVGDDAKESTQRLLGQIDTAISALSEVSQVSRVSADHNVLQKDPNYRQILLASIALSKIDSSH
;
A
#
# COMPACT_ATOMS: atom_id res chain seq x y z
N MET A 1 -23.10 -4.45 29.74
CA MET A 1 -22.02 -3.44 29.74
C MET A 1 -20.69 -3.92 30.36
N SER A 2 -20.62 -4.97 31.20
CA SER A 2 -19.33 -5.33 31.86
C SER A 2 -18.44 -6.33 31.09
N GLY A 3 -18.94 -7.06 30.09
CA GLY A 3 -18.13 -8.03 29.31
C GLY A 3 -17.25 -7.39 28.23
N VAL A 4 -17.79 -6.39 27.52
CA VAL A 4 -17.13 -5.63 26.43
C VAL A 4 -15.88 -4.92 26.94
N LEU A 5 -16.01 -4.18 28.05
CA LEU A 5 -14.90 -3.55 28.73
C LEU A 5 -13.85 -4.56 29.16
N THR A 6 -14.24 -5.76 29.60
CA THR A 6 -13.30 -6.79 30.08
C THR A 6 -12.49 -7.43 28.95
N GLU A 7 -13.07 -7.67 27.77
CA GLU A 7 -12.35 -8.20 26.61
C GLU A 7 -11.45 -7.16 25.94
N LEU A 8 -11.91 -5.91 25.85
CA LEU A 8 -11.07 -4.78 25.45
C LEU A 8 -9.96 -4.56 26.47
N LEU A 9 -10.25 -4.64 27.77
CA LEU A 9 -9.26 -4.60 28.85
C LEU A 9 -8.31 -5.79 28.80
N ALA A 10 -8.72 -6.98 28.36
CA ALA A 10 -7.87 -8.17 28.23
C ALA A 10 -6.92 -8.11 27.02
N LEU A 11 -7.39 -7.60 25.88
CA LEU A 11 -6.51 -7.13 24.79
C LEU A 11 -5.52 -6.07 25.30
N ASN A 12 -5.98 -5.27 26.26
CA ASN A 12 -5.29 -4.12 26.80
C ASN A 12 -4.47 -4.37 28.10
N SER A 13 -4.50 -5.54 28.74
CA SER A 13 -3.86 -5.73 30.06
C SER A 13 -2.53 -6.44 29.94
N ASP A 14 -2.48 -7.53 29.17
CA ASP A 14 -1.28 -8.38 29.09
C ASP A 14 -0.60 -8.39 27.71
N ARG A 15 -1.29 -7.97 26.64
CA ARG A 15 -0.79 -8.05 25.24
C ARG A 15 -0.53 -6.70 24.55
N LYS A 16 -0.77 -5.56 25.22
CA LYS A 16 -0.49 -4.22 24.65
C LYS A 16 0.96 -4.05 24.19
N PRO A 17 1.97 -4.41 25.01
CA PRO A 17 3.36 -4.19 24.61
C PRO A 17 3.70 -5.02 23.37
N GLU A 18 3.20 -6.26 23.32
CA GLU A 18 3.40 -7.17 22.19
C GLU A 18 2.76 -6.66 20.91
N LEU A 19 1.53 -6.10 20.99
CA LEU A 19 0.84 -5.56 19.83
C LEU A 19 1.56 -4.34 19.25
N MET A 20 1.95 -3.37 20.09
CA MET A 20 2.66 -2.18 19.61
C MET A 20 4.09 -2.50 19.17
N GLN A 21 4.74 -3.50 19.79
CA GLN A 21 6.01 -4.04 19.32
C GLN A 21 5.86 -4.66 17.92
N THR A 22 4.80 -5.43 17.69
CA THR A 22 4.49 -6.01 16.37
C THR A 22 4.28 -4.91 15.32
N VAL A 23 3.55 -3.85 15.68
CA VAL A 23 3.35 -2.69 14.80
C VAL A 23 4.70 -2.04 14.46
N ALA A 24 5.56 -1.82 15.46
CA ALA A 24 6.90 -1.26 15.24
C ALA A 24 7.76 -2.14 14.33
N GLU A 25 7.71 -3.47 14.49
CA GLU A 25 8.41 -4.42 13.63
C GLU A 25 7.92 -4.34 12.19
N ILE A 26 6.59 -4.31 11.96
CA ILE A 26 6.03 -4.13 10.61
C ILE A 26 6.47 -2.79 10.02
N LEU A 27 6.43 -1.69 10.79
CA LEU A 27 6.85 -0.38 10.29
C LEU A 27 8.36 -0.31 9.99
N SER A 28 9.18 -1.09 10.68
CA SER A 28 10.62 -1.19 10.38
C SER A 28 10.91 -2.01 9.12
N HIS A 29 10.03 -2.94 8.77
CA HIS A 29 10.15 -3.81 7.60
C HIS A 29 8.80 -3.95 6.88
N PRO A 30 8.26 -2.86 6.30
CA PRO A 30 6.93 -2.87 5.73
C PRO A 30 6.87 -3.80 4.53
N HIS A 31 5.73 -4.46 4.35
CA HIS A 31 5.50 -5.28 3.17
C HIS A 31 5.62 -4.43 1.91
N ARG A 32 6.29 -4.97 0.90
CA ARG A 32 6.59 -4.27 -0.35
C ARG A 32 6.31 -5.17 -1.55
N GLU A 33 5.87 -4.57 -2.63
CA GLU A 33 5.65 -5.25 -3.91
C GLU A 33 6.41 -4.53 -5.02
N ILE A 34 6.80 -5.28 -6.05
CA ILE A 34 7.37 -4.71 -7.26
C ILE A 34 6.20 -4.41 -8.19
N CYS A 35 5.95 -3.13 -8.44
CA CYS A 35 4.98 -2.69 -9.41
C CYS A 35 5.68 -2.53 -10.78
N VAL A 36 5.02 -3.03 -11.81
CA VAL A 36 5.43 -2.85 -13.20
C VAL A 36 4.36 -2.02 -13.88
N GLU A 37 4.75 -0.87 -14.39
CA GLU A 37 3.89 0.02 -15.15
C GLU A 37 4.42 0.13 -16.57
N THR A 38 3.51 0.24 -17.54
CA THR A 38 3.84 0.42 -18.95
C THR A 38 3.18 1.70 -19.48
N PRO A 39 3.55 2.89 -19.00
CA PRO A 39 3.05 4.14 -19.53
C PRO A 39 3.46 4.34 -21.00
N LEU A 40 2.56 4.96 -21.77
CA LEU A 40 2.88 5.53 -23.07
C LEU A 40 3.59 6.86 -22.84
N VAL A 41 4.84 6.97 -23.26
CA VAL A 41 5.68 8.16 -23.06
C VAL A 41 6.21 8.67 -24.40
N ASP A 42 6.58 9.95 -24.45
CA ASP A 42 7.35 10.49 -25.56
C ASP A 42 8.69 9.73 -25.71
N LEU A 43 9.13 9.49 -26.94
CA LEU A 43 10.38 8.78 -27.22
C LEU A 43 11.60 9.45 -26.53
N GLU A 44 11.56 10.77 -26.37
CA GLU A 44 12.61 11.57 -25.70
C GLU A 44 12.63 11.37 -24.18
N ALA A 45 11.53 10.94 -23.58
CA ALA A 45 11.36 10.72 -22.14
C ALA A 45 11.56 9.26 -21.72
N LEU A 46 12.01 8.40 -22.65
CA LEU A 46 12.27 6.98 -22.41
C LEU A 46 13.40 6.80 -21.41
N SER A 47 13.12 6.06 -20.33
CA SER A 47 14.05 5.84 -19.22
C SER A 47 15.21 4.94 -19.62
N GLU A 48 14.87 3.77 -20.20
CA GLU A 48 15.81 2.74 -20.62
C GLU A 48 15.26 2.08 -21.88
N PRO A 49 15.93 2.23 -23.03
CA PRO A 49 15.54 1.50 -24.23
C PRO A 49 15.99 0.03 -24.14
N ASP A 50 15.04 -0.90 -24.12
CA ASP A 50 15.31 -2.32 -24.32
C ASP A 50 14.89 -2.82 -25.71
N THR A 51 15.44 -3.96 -26.11
CA THR A 51 15.22 -4.54 -27.45
C THR A 51 13.76 -4.93 -27.68
N GLU A 52 13.04 -5.31 -26.62
CA GLU A 52 11.63 -5.69 -26.69
C GLU A 52 10.74 -4.46 -26.93
N SER A 53 11.01 -3.35 -26.25
CA SER A 53 10.31 -2.07 -26.41
C SER A 53 10.52 -1.49 -27.82
N PHE A 54 11.73 -1.62 -28.37
CA PHE A 54 11.99 -1.25 -29.76
C PHE A 54 11.28 -2.16 -30.77
N ALA A 55 11.24 -3.47 -30.52
CA ALA A 55 10.49 -4.39 -31.36
C ALA A 55 8.99 -4.08 -31.30
N GLU A 56 8.47 -3.76 -30.11
CA GLU A 56 7.08 -3.35 -29.91
C GLU A 56 6.76 -2.04 -30.64
N LEU A 57 7.65 -1.05 -30.62
CA LEU A 57 7.50 0.20 -31.38
C LEU A 57 7.34 -0.05 -32.89
N VAL A 58 8.12 -0.99 -33.44
CA VAL A 58 8.07 -1.35 -34.87
C VAL A 58 6.80 -2.14 -35.21
N MET A 59 6.37 -3.04 -34.31
CA MET A 59 5.23 -3.94 -34.53
C MET A 59 3.88 -3.30 -34.21
N ASN A 60 3.84 -2.41 -33.21
CA ASN A 60 2.68 -1.67 -32.74
C ASN A 60 2.98 -0.18 -32.83
N PRO A 61 3.03 0.36 -34.05
CA PRO A 61 3.36 1.76 -34.26
C PRO A 61 2.38 2.64 -33.47
N GLY A 62 2.90 3.40 -32.50
CA GLY A 62 2.14 4.39 -31.77
C GLY A 62 1.72 5.57 -32.67
N THR A 63 1.53 6.75 -32.08
CA THR A 63 1.25 7.97 -32.83
C THR A 63 2.44 8.36 -33.72
N ILE A 64 2.16 8.60 -35.00
CA ILE A 64 3.16 8.91 -36.04
C ILE A 64 3.11 10.41 -36.38
N SER A 65 4.25 11.02 -36.74
CA SER A 65 4.31 12.40 -37.25
C SER A 65 5.35 12.55 -38.38
N PRO A 66 5.25 13.58 -39.23
CA PRO A 66 6.28 13.87 -40.23
C PRO A 66 7.65 14.05 -39.56
N SER A 67 8.67 13.40 -40.12
CA SER A 67 10.04 13.39 -39.59
C SER A 67 10.60 14.80 -39.44
N ARG A 68 11.24 15.08 -38.30
CA ARG A 68 12.18 16.21 -38.14
C ARG A 68 13.60 15.67 -38.26
N PRO A 69 14.54 16.43 -38.85
CA PRO A 69 15.92 16.01 -38.87
C PRO A 69 16.41 15.79 -37.42
N HIS A 70 17.04 14.64 -37.17
CA HIS A 70 17.74 14.22 -35.94
C HIS A 70 17.06 13.23 -34.97
N THR A 71 16.00 12.51 -35.36
CA THR A 71 15.47 11.38 -34.57
C THR A 71 15.94 10.01 -35.08
N PRO A 72 16.25 9.05 -34.19
CA PRO A 72 16.88 7.78 -34.56
C PRO A 72 15.92 6.73 -35.17
N VAL A 73 14.60 6.95 -35.15
CA VAL A 73 13.61 5.99 -35.67
C VAL A 73 12.68 6.67 -36.67
N HIS A 74 13.05 6.59 -37.95
CA HIS A 74 12.24 7.06 -39.08
C HIS A 74 11.91 5.89 -40.02
N PHE A 75 10.79 6.00 -40.73
CA PHE A 75 10.41 5.07 -41.80
C PHE A 75 9.75 5.83 -42.95
N GLU A 76 9.79 5.25 -44.14
CA GLU A 76 9.17 5.83 -45.34
C GLU A 76 7.83 5.15 -45.63
N TYR A 77 6.81 5.97 -45.89
CA TYR A 77 5.50 5.51 -46.36
C TYR A 77 4.96 6.48 -47.41
N GLU A 78 4.58 5.97 -48.59
CA GLU A 78 4.09 6.77 -49.72
C GLU A 78 5.00 7.95 -50.14
N GLY A 79 6.32 7.75 -50.10
CA GLY A 79 7.30 8.78 -50.47
C GLY A 79 7.45 9.91 -49.45
N ARG A 80 6.93 9.71 -48.23
CA ARG A 80 7.04 10.65 -47.12
C ARG A 80 7.73 9.97 -45.94
N GLU A 81 8.56 10.74 -45.25
CA GLU A 81 9.29 10.28 -44.08
C GLU A 81 8.49 10.56 -42.79
N PHE A 82 8.36 9.54 -41.97
CA PHE A 82 7.60 9.55 -40.73
C PHE A 82 8.47 9.08 -39.56
N GLN A 83 8.14 9.56 -38.36
CA GLN A 83 8.78 9.13 -37.11
C GLN A 83 7.72 8.71 -36.08
N PHE A 84 8.10 7.80 -35.20
CA PHE A 84 7.31 7.50 -34.01
C PHE A 84 7.48 8.59 -32.97
N THR A 85 6.38 8.98 -32.32
CA THR A 85 6.42 10.01 -31.28
C THR A 85 6.34 9.44 -29.87
N HIS A 86 5.72 8.26 -29.71
CA HIS A 86 5.49 7.64 -28.42
C HIS A 86 5.89 6.16 -28.40
N ILE A 87 6.25 5.67 -27.22
CA ILE A 87 6.62 4.28 -26.94
C ILE A 87 6.08 3.86 -25.56
N ASN A 88 5.79 2.57 -25.39
CA ASN A 88 5.52 2.01 -24.07
C ASN A 88 6.84 1.86 -23.29
N ASP A 89 6.97 2.51 -22.15
CA ASP A 89 8.15 2.43 -21.28
C ASP A 89 7.83 1.52 -20.08
N THR A 90 8.57 0.43 -19.92
CA THR A 90 8.35 -0.50 -18.80
C THR A 90 9.11 -0.03 -17.56
N ARG A 91 8.39 0.55 -16.60
CA ARG A 91 8.98 1.06 -15.35
C ARG A 91 8.75 0.09 -14.21
N ARG A 92 9.81 -0.21 -13.46
CA ARG A 92 9.76 -1.03 -12.24
C ARG A 92 10.03 -0.16 -11.04
N HIS A 93 9.15 -0.17 -10.06
CA HIS A 93 9.37 0.53 -8.80
C HIS A 93 8.87 -0.31 -7.62
N VAL A 94 9.42 -0.03 -6.45
CA VAL A 94 8.98 -0.65 -5.19
C VAL A 94 7.81 0.17 -4.66
N SER A 95 6.67 -0.48 -4.46
CA SER A 95 5.51 0.12 -3.79
C SER A 95 5.35 -0.46 -2.39
N PHE A 96 5.11 0.42 -1.44
CA PHE A 96 4.68 0.07 -0.08
C PHE A 96 3.17 0.19 0.08
N ASP A 97 2.43 0.64 -0.94
CA ASP A 97 0.97 0.68 -0.93
C ASP A 97 0.36 -0.70 -1.20
N THR A 98 0.70 -1.65 -0.33
CA THR A 98 0.31 -3.05 -0.44
C THR A 98 -0.87 -3.35 0.46
N TYR A 99 -1.71 -4.33 0.10
CA TYR A 99 -2.87 -4.71 0.89
C TYR A 99 -2.56 -4.96 2.39
N PRO A 100 -1.46 -5.64 2.78
CA PRO A 100 -1.09 -5.79 4.19
C PRO A 100 -0.87 -4.46 4.93
N ASN A 101 -0.23 -3.47 4.29
CA ASN A 101 -0.01 -2.16 4.89
C ASN A 101 -1.32 -1.36 4.97
N ARG A 102 -2.17 -1.44 3.95
CA ARG A 102 -3.51 -0.84 3.96
C ARG A 102 -4.33 -1.42 5.12
N PHE A 103 -4.27 -2.74 5.31
CA PHE A 103 -4.89 -3.43 6.42
C PHE A 103 -4.37 -2.95 7.79
N LEU A 104 -3.04 -2.82 7.95
CA LEU A 104 -2.46 -2.28 9.19
C LEU A 104 -2.98 -0.86 9.48
N ARG A 105 -3.00 0.03 8.49
CA ARG A 105 -3.56 1.39 8.62
C ARG A 105 -5.02 1.36 9.07
N HIS A 106 -5.82 0.48 8.45
CA HIS A 106 -7.23 0.31 8.81
C HIS A 106 -7.41 -0.19 10.24
N PHE A 107 -6.66 -1.23 10.64
CA PHE A 107 -6.68 -1.75 12.00
C PHE A 107 -6.33 -0.67 13.03
N LEU A 108 -5.24 0.06 12.83
CA LEU A 108 -4.80 1.12 13.75
C LEU A 108 -5.84 2.22 13.90
N SER A 109 -6.49 2.61 12.80
CA SER A 109 -7.57 3.61 12.82
C SER A 109 -8.76 3.15 13.65
N ARG A 110 -9.17 1.88 13.48
CA ARG A 110 -10.24 1.28 14.29
C ARG A 110 -9.86 1.10 15.75
N TYR A 111 -8.63 0.67 16.01
CA TYR A 111 -8.14 0.48 17.37
C TYR A 111 -8.08 1.81 18.13
N ARG A 112 -7.61 2.87 17.47
CA ARG A 112 -7.67 4.24 17.99
C ARG A 112 -9.09 4.66 18.34
N GLN A 113 -10.05 4.44 17.44
CA GLN A 113 -11.45 4.78 17.66
C GLN A 113 -12.01 4.05 18.89
N ALA A 114 -11.80 2.74 18.99
CA ALA A 114 -12.24 1.95 20.14
C ALA A 114 -11.61 2.44 21.46
N LEU A 115 -10.33 2.82 21.45
CA LEU A 115 -9.67 3.40 22.62
C LEU A 115 -10.27 4.75 23.04
N CYS A 116 -10.70 5.58 22.09
CA CYS A 116 -11.39 6.83 22.37
C CYS A 116 -12.80 6.60 22.94
N GLU A 117 -13.53 5.60 22.44
CA GLU A 117 -14.89 5.28 22.86
C GLU A 117 -14.96 4.66 24.26
N VAL A 118 -13.95 3.86 24.64
CA VAL A 118 -13.88 3.24 25.98
C VAL A 118 -13.77 4.28 27.10
N GLY A 119 -13.33 5.50 26.79
CA GLY A 119 -13.64 6.68 27.60
C GLY A 119 -13.32 6.58 29.10
N ASP A 120 -12.29 5.82 29.49
CA ASP A 120 -11.92 5.71 30.91
C ASP A 120 -11.00 6.88 31.26
N ASP A 121 -11.43 7.73 32.20
CA ASP A 121 -10.76 8.94 32.70
C ASP A 121 -9.25 8.92 32.44
N ALA A 122 -8.83 9.74 31.48
CA ALA A 122 -7.53 9.72 30.81
C ALA A 122 -6.34 9.39 31.72
N LYS A 123 -6.09 8.09 31.92
CA LYS A 123 -4.83 7.61 32.49
C LYS A 123 -3.74 7.88 31.46
N GLU A 124 -2.61 8.39 31.93
CA GLU A 124 -1.43 8.73 31.12
C GLU A 124 -1.03 7.61 30.14
N SER A 125 -1.26 6.35 30.53
CA SER A 125 -1.02 5.16 29.69
C SER A 125 -1.87 5.12 28.43
N THR A 126 -3.14 5.49 28.48
CA THR A 126 -4.04 5.52 27.30
C THR A 126 -3.63 6.64 26.34
N GLN A 127 -3.25 7.81 26.87
CA GLN A 127 -2.77 8.92 26.03
C GLN A 127 -1.46 8.58 25.33
N ARG A 128 -0.51 7.96 26.04
CA ARG A 128 0.74 7.47 25.44
C ARG A 128 0.47 6.49 24.29
N LEU A 129 -0.46 5.55 24.50
CA LEU A 129 -0.84 4.58 23.48
C LEU A 129 -1.49 5.24 22.26
N LEU A 130 -2.41 6.18 22.47
CA LEU A 130 -3.00 6.97 21.38
C LEU A 130 -1.94 7.71 20.57
N GLY A 131 -0.96 8.33 21.24
CA GLY A 131 0.17 8.99 20.57
C GLY A 131 1.04 8.03 19.75
N GLN A 132 1.28 6.81 20.25
CA GLN A 132 2.00 5.78 19.49
C GLN A 132 1.20 5.33 18.26
N ILE A 133 -0.12 5.15 18.38
CA ILE A 133 -0.99 4.79 17.27
C ILE A 133 -1.05 5.92 16.23
N ASP A 134 -1.17 7.17 16.65
CA ASP A 134 -1.18 8.33 15.76
C ASP A 134 0.14 8.45 14.99
N THR A 135 1.26 8.19 15.65
CA THR A 135 2.59 8.11 15.00
C THR A 135 2.64 7.00 13.96
N ALA A 136 2.14 5.80 14.31
CA ALA A 136 2.10 4.65 13.41
C ALA A 136 1.18 4.88 12.20
N ILE A 137 0.02 5.51 12.39
CA ILE A 137 -0.88 5.90 11.30
C ILE A 137 -0.20 6.93 10.39
N SER A 138 0.50 7.89 10.96
CA SER A 138 1.24 8.92 10.20
C SER A 138 2.34 8.31 9.35
N ALA A 139 3.04 7.28 9.85
CA ALA A 139 4.03 6.53 9.08
C ALA A 139 3.44 5.78 7.87
N LEU A 140 2.11 5.60 7.83
CA LEU A 140 1.37 4.93 6.76
C LEU A 140 0.55 5.93 5.93
N SER A 141 0.90 7.23 5.91
CA SER A 141 0.13 8.28 5.22
C SER A 141 -0.06 8.00 3.73
N GLU A 142 0.99 7.52 3.07
CA GLU A 142 1.07 7.23 1.63
C GLU A 142 0.37 5.92 1.23
N VAL A 143 -0.05 5.11 2.21
CA VAL A 143 -0.70 3.82 1.96
C VAL A 143 -2.21 4.03 1.88
N SER A 144 -2.84 3.64 0.79
CA SER A 144 -4.28 3.83 0.55
C SER A 144 -5.15 3.24 1.67
N GLN A 145 -6.34 3.80 1.89
CA GLN A 145 -7.29 3.19 2.81
C GLN A 145 -8.01 2.00 2.17
N VAL A 146 -8.27 0.98 2.99
CA VAL A 146 -9.11 -0.17 2.65
C VAL A 146 -10.45 -0.04 3.35
N SER A 147 -11.53 -0.22 2.59
CA SER A 147 -12.91 -0.18 3.08
C SER A 147 -13.42 -1.54 3.57
N ARG A 148 -12.84 -2.65 3.08
CA ARG A 148 -13.22 -4.02 3.46
C ARG A 148 -11.99 -4.89 3.64
N VAL A 149 -11.90 -5.53 4.81
CA VAL A 149 -10.82 -6.47 5.12
C VAL A 149 -11.24 -7.88 4.68
N SER A 150 -10.49 -8.45 3.74
CA SER A 150 -10.41 -9.89 3.48
C SER A 150 -9.43 -10.54 4.46
N ALA A 151 -9.94 -11.45 5.29
CA ALA A 151 -9.14 -12.25 6.20
C ALA A 151 -8.33 -13.35 5.47
N ASP A 152 -8.71 -13.71 4.24
CA ASP A 152 -8.09 -14.81 3.48
C ASP A 152 -6.81 -14.39 2.75
N HIS A 153 -6.34 -13.15 2.94
CA HIS A 153 -5.15 -12.66 2.27
C HIS A 153 -3.90 -13.42 2.71
N ASN A 154 -3.18 -13.97 1.73
CA ASN A 154 -2.04 -14.87 1.94
C ASN A 154 -0.98 -14.32 2.90
N VAL A 155 -0.59 -13.05 2.73
CA VAL A 155 0.40 -12.40 3.61
C VAL A 155 -0.12 -12.27 5.04
N LEU A 156 -1.40 -11.92 5.23
CA LEU A 156 -1.98 -11.76 6.57
C LEU A 156 -2.06 -13.10 7.32
N GLN A 157 -2.14 -14.21 6.60
CA GLN A 157 -2.22 -15.55 7.18
C GLN A 157 -0.84 -16.16 7.48
N LYS A 158 0.17 -15.85 6.65
CA LYS A 158 1.49 -16.50 6.71
C LYS A 158 2.54 -15.69 7.45
N ASP A 159 2.50 -14.36 7.34
CA ASP A 159 3.44 -13.51 8.06
C ASP A 159 3.04 -13.45 9.55
N PRO A 160 3.94 -13.79 10.49
CA PRO A 160 3.60 -13.87 11.90
C PRO A 160 3.13 -12.53 12.47
N ASN A 161 3.72 -11.41 12.01
CA ASN A 161 3.43 -10.09 12.53
C ASN A 161 2.07 -9.61 12.01
N TYR A 162 1.82 -9.72 10.70
CA TYR A 162 0.48 -9.40 10.17
C TYR A 162 -0.61 -10.34 10.68
N ARG A 163 -0.29 -11.61 10.94
CA ARG A 163 -1.23 -12.57 11.53
C ARG A 163 -1.64 -12.17 12.94
N GLN A 164 -0.70 -11.68 13.75
CA GLN A 164 -1.02 -11.16 15.08
C GLN A 164 -1.96 -9.95 15.01
N ILE A 165 -1.72 -9.03 14.07
CA ILE A 165 -2.64 -7.90 13.81
C ILE A 165 -4.01 -8.39 13.33
N LEU A 166 -4.06 -9.41 12.47
CA LEU A 166 -5.31 -10.03 12.01
C LEU A 166 -6.12 -10.61 13.16
N LEU A 167 -5.49 -11.36 14.06
CA LEU A 167 -6.14 -11.92 15.25
C LEU A 167 -6.68 -10.82 16.18
N ALA A 168 -5.90 -9.76 16.39
CA ALA A 168 -6.34 -8.59 17.15
C ALA A 168 -7.52 -7.87 16.48
N SER A 169 -7.50 -7.74 15.16
CA SER A 169 -8.61 -7.16 14.39
C SER A 169 -9.89 -7.98 14.49
N ILE A 170 -9.80 -9.31 14.43
CA ILE A 170 -10.97 -10.20 14.58
C ILE A 170 -11.56 -10.06 15.99
N ALA A 171 -10.71 -9.99 17.01
CA ALA A 171 -11.16 -9.76 18.38
C ALA A 171 -11.84 -8.40 18.51
N LEU A 172 -11.28 -7.34 17.92
CA LEU A 172 -11.88 -6.00 17.91
C LEU A 172 -13.25 -5.97 17.20
N SER A 173 -13.42 -6.65 16.07
CA SER A 173 -14.70 -6.66 15.34
C SER A 173 -15.85 -7.38 16.09
N LYS A 174 -15.53 -8.35 16.96
CA LYS A 174 -16.53 -9.01 17.81
C LYS A 174 -17.12 -8.06 18.85
N ILE A 175 -16.33 -7.07 19.27
CA ILE A 175 -16.71 -6.05 20.24
C ILE A 175 -17.75 -5.11 19.62
N ASP A 176 -17.49 -4.61 18.41
CA ASP A 176 -18.45 -3.77 17.66
C ASP A 176 -19.79 -4.46 17.40
N SER A 177 -19.77 -5.78 17.15
CA SER A 177 -20.98 -6.54 16.81
C SER A 177 -21.87 -6.86 18.02
N SER A 178 -21.39 -6.54 19.24
CA SER A 178 -22.08 -6.80 20.51
C SER A 178 -22.78 -5.56 21.08
N HIS A 179 -22.76 -4.45 20.33
CA HIS A 179 -23.44 -3.18 20.61
C HIS A 179 -24.62 -2.97 19.66
#